data_AF-A0A951RPY6-F1
#
_entry.id   AF-A0A951RPY6-F1
#
_cell.length_a   1.000
_cell.length_b   1.000
_cell.length_c   1.000
_cell.angle_alpha   90.00
_cell.angle_beta   90.00
_cell.angle_gamma   90.00
#
_symmetry.space_group_name_H-M   'P 1'
#
loop_
_entity.id
_entity.type
_entity.pdbx_description
1 polymer ?
#
loop_
_entity_poly.entity_id
_entity_poly.type
_entity_poly.pdbx_seq_one_letter_code
_entity_poly.pdbx_strand_id
1 'polypeptide(L)'
;MKTKKINIVLLLSAFLVFYGCVDLEVENFNNPDFASAVSTPSDVRGISSGLIRTWYMTTQNYDGPALGFWVAADAGTCSWGNAGMRVLSNEPRLVFNNNPTYEDVQITENMYNGMNSLLSQANDVLIKLELEGMEIITAGTNETNMVKAVAYFAQGLALGYLGLVYDQAFIVTHETNIEEGVEVSSYSDVIDAAIVSLEKSIQLSNTNNFTLPATWVPHEVAFTSGNFAKLASSFAARILAYSPRNKAQNDALNWQKVYDFASNGIDFDFAPVADDITWYTLYHTYANFSGWGQVDMRVVNLMDPRMPKQWPGANGFDVIPAPISGLDDPNIFDQRIVTDYENLSSCPFRPERGYYHFSNYRFSRRDEYLATWTTPCPEFYESENDMLKAEALLHLNRLPEAQTVINDGTRVTRGGLPPIGATAEAIAAAIFHERNVELMNSGFGIEFFTMRKADKLQPGTFLHLPIPGSQLQVLGVPYYTFGPGVGTSGQDFSAGGWY
;
A
#
# COMPACT_ATOMS: atom_id res chain seq x y z
N MET A 1 -71.79 26.30 -34.81
CA MET A 1 -71.38 25.83 -36.16
C MET A 1 -70.09 26.55 -36.51
N LYS A 2 -68.87 25.96 -36.45
CA LYS A 2 -68.34 24.84 -37.24
C LYS A 2 -68.79 24.91 -38.70
N THR A 3 -67.97 24.87 -39.75
CA THR A 3 -66.55 25.07 -40.05
C THR A 3 -66.42 24.75 -41.55
N LYS A 4 -65.25 25.08 -42.13
CA LYS A 4 -64.60 24.50 -43.32
C LYS A 4 -64.93 25.10 -44.70
N LYS A 5 -63.85 25.50 -45.39
CA LYS A 5 -63.21 24.86 -46.58
C LYS A 5 -62.48 25.97 -47.36
N ILE A 6 -61.36 25.84 -48.07
CA ILE A 6 -60.31 24.84 -48.33
C ILE A 6 -59.30 25.58 -49.24
N ASN A 7 -58.00 25.29 -49.08
CA ASN A 7 -56.85 25.37 -50.02
C ASN A 7 -56.66 26.59 -50.95
N ILE A 8 -55.40 27.08 -51.00
CA ILE A 8 -54.57 27.14 -52.23
C ILE A 8 -53.10 27.26 -51.80
N VAL A 9 -52.27 26.41 -52.39
CA VAL A 9 -50.79 26.41 -52.31
C VAL A 9 -50.26 27.01 -53.60
N LEU A 10 -49.36 27.99 -53.48
CA LEU A 10 -48.35 28.45 -54.45
C LEU A 10 -47.46 29.44 -53.65
N LEU A 11 -46.17 29.64 -53.81
CA LEU A 11 -44.98 29.05 -54.45
C LEU A 11 -43.88 30.12 -54.21
N LEU A 12 -42.60 29.76 -54.26
CA LEU A 12 -41.40 30.62 -54.05
C LEU A 12 -41.15 31.00 -52.58
N SER A 13 -39.93 31.00 -52.03
CA SER A 13 -38.63 31.26 -52.65
C SER A 13 -37.52 30.82 -51.70
N ALA A 14 -36.41 30.38 -52.29
CA ALA A 14 -35.12 30.21 -51.65
C ALA A 14 -34.67 31.50 -50.94
N PHE A 15 -34.22 31.38 -49.69
CA PHE A 15 -33.14 32.18 -49.13
C PHE A 15 -32.46 31.35 -48.04
N LEU A 16 -31.35 30.71 -48.42
CA LEU A 16 -30.38 30.10 -47.52
C LEU A 16 -29.33 31.18 -47.22
N VAL A 17 -29.38 31.76 -46.02
CA VAL A 17 -28.26 32.50 -45.43
C VAL A 17 -28.17 32.12 -43.96
N PHE A 18 -26.98 31.64 -43.60
CA PHE A 18 -26.46 31.32 -42.28
C PHE A 18 -26.74 32.42 -41.24
N TYR A 19 -27.17 32.04 -40.03
CA TYR A 19 -26.76 32.68 -38.78
C TYR A 19 -27.08 31.77 -37.57
N GLY A 20 -26.04 31.40 -36.80
CA GLY A 20 -26.13 31.11 -35.37
C GLY A 20 -26.35 29.66 -34.92
N CYS A 21 -25.32 28.82 -34.95
CA CYS A 21 -25.09 27.98 -33.77
C CYS A 21 -24.56 28.92 -32.70
N VAL A 22 -25.45 29.38 -31.82
CA VAL A 22 -25.03 29.99 -30.55
C VAL A 22 -24.35 28.86 -29.79
N ASP A 23 -23.07 29.06 -29.52
CA ASP A 23 -22.34 28.25 -28.56
C ASP A 23 -23.05 28.43 -27.21
N LEU A 24 -23.68 27.36 -26.75
CA LEU A 24 -24.29 27.31 -25.42
C LEU A 24 -23.25 26.73 -24.46
N GLU A 25 -22.15 27.45 -24.29
CA GLU A 25 -21.39 27.37 -23.04
C GLU A 25 -22.28 27.97 -21.94
N VAL A 26 -23.17 27.12 -21.42
CA VAL A 26 -23.79 27.40 -20.12
C VAL A 26 -22.67 27.18 -19.11
N GLU A 27 -22.07 28.28 -18.67
CA GLU A 27 -21.08 28.31 -17.59
C GLU A 27 -21.67 27.57 -16.38
N ASN A 28 -21.19 26.36 -16.15
CA ASN A 28 -21.71 25.50 -15.09
C ASN A 28 -21.09 25.95 -13.77
N PHE A 29 -21.73 26.89 -13.08
CA PHE A 29 -21.34 27.35 -11.74
C PHE A 29 -21.36 26.25 -10.65
N ASN A 30 -21.87 25.06 -10.97
CA ASN A 30 -21.85 23.88 -10.10
C ASN A 30 -20.86 22.81 -10.57
N ASN A 31 -20.10 23.04 -11.65
CA ASN A 31 -18.88 22.30 -11.88
C ASN A 31 -17.87 22.90 -10.88
N PRO A 32 -17.29 22.11 -9.95
CA PRO A 32 -16.17 22.62 -9.17
C PRO A 32 -15.05 22.87 -10.15
N ASP A 33 -14.94 24.11 -10.65
CA ASP A 33 -13.88 24.52 -11.53
C ASP A 33 -12.56 24.35 -10.77
N PHE A 34 -11.71 23.44 -11.21
CA PHE A 34 -10.40 23.18 -10.60
C PHE A 34 -9.58 24.47 -10.49
N ALA A 35 -9.76 25.42 -11.42
CA ALA A 35 -9.12 26.74 -11.33
C ALA A 35 -9.58 27.56 -10.11
N SER A 36 -10.81 27.34 -9.62
CA SER A 36 -11.33 27.98 -8.41
C SER A 36 -10.83 27.33 -7.11
N ALA A 37 -10.62 26.00 -7.10
CA ALA A 37 -10.22 25.23 -5.92
C ALA A 37 -8.77 25.43 -5.47
N VAL A 38 -7.89 25.92 -6.36
CA VAL A 38 -6.49 26.28 -6.07
C VAL A 38 -6.20 27.76 -6.36
N SER A 39 -7.23 28.61 -6.29
CA SER A 39 -7.13 30.02 -6.72
C SER A 39 -6.35 30.91 -5.76
N THR A 40 -6.23 30.53 -4.47
CA THR A 40 -5.51 31.32 -3.47
C THR A 40 -4.42 30.51 -2.74
N PRO A 41 -3.39 31.17 -2.18
CA PRO A 41 -2.40 30.51 -1.32
C PRO A 41 -3.01 29.75 -0.14
N SER A 42 -4.14 30.22 0.40
CA SER A 42 -4.84 29.54 1.50
C SER A 42 -5.42 28.20 1.04
N ASP A 43 -5.97 28.14 -0.18
CA ASP A 43 -6.58 26.93 -0.72
C ASP A 43 -5.51 25.87 -1.02
N VAL A 44 -4.40 26.27 -1.65
CA VAL A 44 -3.26 25.39 -1.95
C VAL A 44 -2.67 24.81 -0.65
N ARG A 45 -2.50 25.64 0.38
CA ARG A 45 -2.07 25.18 1.70
C ARG A 45 -3.09 24.23 2.33
N GLY A 46 -4.39 24.52 2.18
CA GLY A 46 -5.49 23.69 2.67
C GLY A 46 -5.48 22.29 2.06
N ILE A 47 -5.37 22.17 0.73
CA ILE A 47 -5.26 20.88 0.03
C ILE A 47 -4.03 20.11 0.51
N SER A 48 -2.88 20.80 0.61
CA SER A 48 -1.62 20.19 1.03
C SER A 48 -1.68 19.58 2.44
N SER A 49 -2.49 20.15 3.32
CA SER A 49 -2.71 19.63 4.69
C SER A 49 -3.38 18.25 4.73
N GLY A 50 -4.07 17.86 3.66
CA GLY A 50 -4.80 16.60 3.56
C GLY A 50 -4.05 15.48 2.83
N LEU A 51 -2.96 15.78 2.12
CA LEU A 51 -2.34 14.83 1.17
C LEU A 51 -1.85 13.54 1.85
N ILE A 52 -1.13 13.65 2.98
CA ILE A 52 -0.63 12.48 3.72
C ILE A 52 -1.79 11.63 4.26
N ARG A 53 -2.86 12.29 4.74
CA ARG A 53 -4.07 11.60 5.18
C ARG A 53 -4.74 10.86 4.02
N THR A 54 -4.88 11.49 2.85
CA THR A 54 -5.48 10.86 1.67
C THR A 54 -4.73 9.58 1.28
N TRP A 55 -3.40 9.62 1.28
CA TRP A 55 -2.58 8.42 1.09
C TRP A 55 -2.87 7.36 2.15
N TYR A 56 -2.73 7.73 3.43
CA TYR A 56 -2.87 6.82 4.56
C TYR A 56 -4.25 6.14 4.57
N MET A 57 -5.33 6.90 4.39
CA MET A 57 -6.69 6.35 4.37
C MET A 57 -6.93 5.44 3.17
N THR A 58 -6.27 5.68 2.04
CA THR A 58 -6.38 4.80 0.87
C THR A 58 -5.69 3.46 1.10
N THR A 59 -4.49 3.47 1.69
CA THR A 59 -3.74 2.23 1.97
C THR A 59 -4.32 1.43 3.13
N GLN A 60 -5.00 2.10 4.07
CA GLN A 60 -5.60 1.49 5.26
C GLN A 60 -7.10 1.16 5.11
N ASN A 61 -7.63 1.22 3.89
CA ASN A 61 -9.04 0.98 3.58
C ASN A 61 -9.42 -0.51 3.69
N TYR A 62 -10.63 -0.78 4.18
CA TYR A 62 -11.24 -2.11 4.23
C TYR A 62 -11.45 -2.69 2.82
N ASP A 63 -12.01 -1.89 1.91
CA ASP A 63 -12.26 -2.27 0.52
C ASP A 63 -11.03 -1.96 -0.36
N GLY A 64 -9.84 -2.00 0.23
CA GLY A 64 -8.55 -1.93 -0.45
C GLY A 64 -7.89 -3.30 -0.56
N PRO A 65 -6.75 -3.40 -1.27
CA PRO A 65 -6.08 -4.68 -1.50
C PRO A 65 -5.33 -5.21 -0.27
N ALA A 66 -5.19 -4.43 0.81
CA ALA A 66 -4.34 -4.77 1.96
C ALA A 66 -4.70 -6.12 2.60
N LEU A 67 -5.99 -6.30 2.94
CA LEU A 67 -6.51 -7.56 3.52
C LEU A 67 -6.35 -8.73 2.54
N GLY A 68 -6.63 -8.48 1.25
CA GLY A 68 -6.46 -9.47 0.19
C GLY A 68 -5.00 -9.91 0.00
N PHE A 69 -4.06 -8.96 0.04
CA PHE A 69 -2.62 -9.22 -0.08
C PHE A 69 -2.08 -9.97 1.13
N TRP A 70 -2.53 -9.60 2.33
CA TRP A 70 -2.19 -10.28 3.58
C TRP A 70 -2.53 -11.78 3.55
N VAL A 71 -3.72 -12.14 3.07
CA VAL A 71 -4.11 -13.56 2.95
C VAL A 71 -3.55 -14.23 1.69
N ALA A 72 -3.32 -13.49 0.59
CA ALA A 72 -2.66 -14.04 -0.60
C ALA A 72 -1.20 -14.43 -0.33
N ALA A 73 -0.57 -13.77 0.65
CA ALA A 73 0.78 -14.05 1.15
C ALA A 73 0.86 -15.21 2.15
N ASP A 74 -0.28 -15.80 2.54
CA ASP A 74 -0.40 -16.72 3.67
C ASP A 74 0.28 -16.13 4.93
N ALA A 75 0.14 -14.83 5.15
CA ALA A 75 0.49 -14.20 6.44
C ALA A 75 -0.72 -14.22 7.37
N GLY A 76 -1.89 -13.96 6.78
CA GLY A 76 -3.18 -14.18 7.37
C GLY A 76 -3.98 -15.26 6.69
N THR A 77 -5.10 -15.57 7.30
CA THR A 77 -6.13 -16.44 6.75
C THR A 77 -7.53 -15.95 7.13
N CYS A 78 -8.47 -16.13 6.21
CA CYS A 78 -9.87 -15.76 6.37
C CYS A 78 -10.75 -16.50 5.36
N SER A 79 -11.83 -17.12 5.85
CA SER A 79 -12.81 -17.80 4.98
C SER A 79 -14.02 -16.94 4.59
N TRP A 80 -14.07 -15.67 5.00
CA TRP A 80 -15.19 -14.76 4.72
C TRP A 80 -15.15 -14.21 3.29
N GLY A 81 -16.31 -14.12 2.65
CA GLY A 81 -16.43 -13.70 1.25
C GLY A 81 -16.47 -12.19 1.08
N ASN A 82 -15.55 -11.47 1.72
CA ASN A 82 -15.48 -10.01 1.68
C ASN A 82 -14.01 -9.55 1.58
N ALA A 83 -13.81 -8.34 1.05
CA ALA A 83 -12.48 -7.74 0.82
C ALA A 83 -11.55 -8.66 0.01
N GLY A 84 -12.12 -9.50 -0.88
CA GLY A 84 -11.38 -10.49 -1.66
C GLY A 84 -10.69 -11.60 -0.87
N MET A 85 -10.78 -11.63 0.46
CA MET A 85 -9.92 -12.49 1.28
C MET A 85 -10.09 -13.97 0.98
N ARG A 86 -11.33 -14.49 0.96
CA ARG A 86 -11.59 -15.90 0.67
C ARG A 86 -11.08 -16.32 -0.71
N VAL A 87 -11.28 -15.49 -1.74
CA VAL A 87 -10.94 -15.89 -3.11
C VAL A 87 -9.44 -15.80 -3.37
N LEU A 88 -8.76 -14.81 -2.77
CA LEU A 88 -7.33 -14.59 -2.96
C LEU A 88 -6.48 -15.56 -2.13
N SER A 89 -7.06 -16.14 -1.08
CA SER A 89 -6.46 -17.22 -0.29
C SER A 89 -6.96 -18.62 -0.67
N ASN A 90 -7.65 -18.79 -1.80
CA ASN A 90 -8.12 -20.10 -2.24
C ASN A 90 -6.94 -21.05 -2.55
N GLU A 91 -7.08 -22.33 -2.22
CA GLU A 91 -6.11 -23.36 -2.60
C GLU A 91 -6.81 -24.49 -3.37
N PRO A 92 -6.45 -24.73 -4.66
CA PRO A 92 -5.43 -24.02 -5.45
C PRO A 92 -5.84 -22.57 -5.78
N ARG A 93 -4.84 -21.71 -6.05
CA ARG A 93 -5.07 -20.31 -6.44
C ARG A 93 -5.87 -20.24 -7.74
N LEU A 94 -6.69 -19.19 -7.87
CA LEU A 94 -7.56 -18.95 -9.03
C LEU A 94 -7.00 -17.81 -9.89
N VAL A 95 -7.42 -17.74 -11.15
CA VAL A 95 -7.17 -16.57 -12.00
C VAL A 95 -7.86 -15.36 -11.36
N PHE A 96 -7.13 -14.25 -11.26
CA PHE A 96 -7.66 -13.03 -10.70
C PHE A 96 -8.85 -12.52 -11.54
N ASN A 97 -9.96 -12.14 -10.90
CA ASN A 97 -11.13 -11.65 -11.59
C ASN A 97 -11.08 -10.12 -11.71
N ASN A 98 -10.63 -9.60 -12.85
CA ASN A 98 -10.56 -8.17 -13.13
C ASN A 98 -11.86 -7.62 -13.74
N ASN A 99 -12.96 -8.39 -13.73
CA ASN A 99 -14.19 -7.95 -14.37
C ASN A 99 -14.79 -6.75 -13.58
N PRO A 100 -15.23 -5.68 -14.25
CA PRO A 100 -15.87 -4.53 -13.58
C PRO A 100 -17.12 -4.89 -12.76
N THR A 101 -17.75 -6.02 -13.03
CA THR A 101 -18.92 -6.50 -12.28
C THR A 101 -18.56 -7.56 -11.23
N TYR A 102 -17.28 -7.75 -10.93
CA TYR A 102 -16.83 -8.65 -9.87
C TYR A 102 -17.27 -8.14 -8.49
N GLU A 103 -17.72 -9.05 -7.61
CA GLU A 103 -18.28 -8.69 -6.30
C GLU A 103 -17.27 -7.95 -5.39
N ASP A 104 -15.98 -8.29 -5.47
CA ASP A 104 -14.92 -7.59 -4.71
C ASP A 104 -14.09 -6.64 -5.61
N VAL A 105 -14.63 -6.13 -6.73
CA VAL A 105 -13.88 -5.27 -7.68
C VAL A 105 -13.24 -4.06 -7.00
N GLN A 106 -13.86 -3.56 -5.93
CA GLN A 106 -13.43 -2.43 -5.13
C GLN A 106 -11.99 -2.58 -4.59
N ILE A 107 -11.53 -3.80 -4.30
CA ILE A 107 -10.17 -4.05 -3.79
C ILE A 107 -9.09 -3.58 -4.78
N THR A 108 -9.44 -3.48 -6.07
CA THR A 108 -8.57 -2.94 -7.11
C THR A 108 -8.90 -1.48 -7.40
N GLU A 109 -10.16 -1.16 -7.64
CA GLU A 109 -10.55 0.19 -8.08
C GLU A 109 -10.25 1.26 -7.04
N ASN A 110 -10.52 0.99 -5.76
CA ASN A 110 -10.33 1.99 -4.70
C ASN A 110 -8.87 2.41 -4.57
N MET A 111 -7.94 1.45 -4.67
CA MET A 111 -6.52 1.75 -4.57
C MET A 111 -6.02 2.49 -5.82
N TYR A 112 -6.41 2.04 -7.02
CA TYR A 112 -6.01 2.70 -8.27
C TYR A 112 -6.55 4.14 -8.33
N ASN A 113 -7.86 4.32 -8.06
CA ASN A 113 -8.52 5.62 -8.11
C ASN A 113 -8.07 6.54 -6.99
N GLY A 114 -7.88 6.01 -5.77
CA GLY A 114 -7.40 6.78 -4.63
C GLY A 114 -5.99 7.31 -4.85
N MET A 115 -5.08 6.48 -5.37
CA MET A 115 -3.72 6.91 -5.69
C MET A 115 -3.69 7.91 -6.87
N ASN A 116 -4.48 7.71 -7.92
CA ASN A 116 -4.58 8.71 -9.00
C ASN A 116 -5.21 10.03 -8.52
N SER A 117 -6.16 9.98 -7.60
CA SER A 117 -6.75 11.18 -6.98
C SER A 117 -5.74 11.92 -6.10
N LEU A 118 -4.92 11.19 -5.34
CA LEU A 118 -3.80 11.76 -4.58
C LEU A 118 -2.77 12.40 -5.51
N LEU A 119 -2.42 11.71 -6.60
CA LEU A 119 -1.48 12.19 -7.61
C LEU A 119 -1.96 13.50 -8.24
N SER A 120 -3.23 13.56 -8.63
CA SER A 120 -3.85 14.78 -9.17
C SER A 120 -3.76 15.94 -8.17
N GLN A 121 -4.16 15.74 -6.91
CA GLN A 121 -4.11 16.80 -5.90
C GLN A 121 -2.68 17.29 -5.62
N ALA A 122 -1.71 16.38 -5.58
CA ALA A 122 -0.31 16.73 -5.43
C ALA A 122 0.21 17.53 -6.64
N ASN A 123 -0.18 17.16 -7.85
CA ASN A 123 0.17 17.87 -9.07
C ASN A 123 -0.45 19.27 -9.10
N ASP A 124 -1.72 19.42 -8.72
CA ASP A 124 -2.40 20.72 -8.68
C ASP A 124 -1.67 21.71 -7.76
N VAL A 125 -1.24 21.23 -6.58
CA VAL A 125 -0.39 22.01 -5.67
C VAL A 125 0.94 22.36 -6.32
N LEU A 126 1.64 21.40 -6.91
CA LEU A 126 2.95 21.63 -7.53
C LEU A 126 2.88 22.55 -8.75
N ILE A 127 1.82 22.49 -9.56
CA ILE A 127 1.60 23.43 -10.68
C ILE A 127 1.58 24.86 -10.16
N LYS A 128 0.80 25.14 -9.10
CA LYS A 128 0.74 26.48 -8.51
C LYS A 128 2.08 26.96 -7.98
N LEU A 129 2.84 26.08 -7.33
CA LEU A 129 4.08 26.47 -6.64
C LEU A 129 5.34 26.46 -7.53
N GLU A 130 5.41 25.56 -8.51
CA GLU A 130 6.57 25.38 -9.39
C GLU A 130 6.40 26.09 -10.74
N LEU A 131 5.22 26.00 -11.36
CA LEU A 131 5.00 26.55 -12.71
C LEU A 131 4.43 27.96 -12.68
N GLU A 132 3.54 28.27 -11.74
CA GLU A 132 2.90 29.58 -11.63
C GLU A 132 3.60 30.51 -10.61
N GLY A 133 4.55 30.00 -9.83
CA GLY A 133 5.35 30.79 -8.89
C GLY A 133 4.58 31.33 -7.68
N MET A 134 3.48 30.68 -7.29
CA MET A 134 2.71 31.06 -6.10
C MET A 134 3.55 30.87 -4.82
N GLU A 135 3.54 31.87 -3.93
CA GLU A 135 4.12 31.79 -2.60
C GLU A 135 3.05 31.55 -1.53
N ILE A 136 3.35 30.68 -0.56
CA ILE A 136 2.49 30.40 0.59
C ILE A 136 3.01 31.16 1.80
N ILE A 137 2.38 32.30 2.10
CA ILE A 137 2.72 33.12 3.28
C ILE A 137 1.62 32.97 4.33
N THR A 138 1.95 32.35 5.47
CA THR A 138 1.03 32.17 6.59
C THR A 138 1.53 32.93 7.80
N ALA A 139 0.75 33.89 8.30
CA ALA A 139 1.11 34.72 9.45
C ALA A 139 2.53 35.34 9.38
N GLY A 140 2.96 35.74 8.17
CA GLY A 140 4.29 36.33 7.93
C GLY A 140 5.44 35.33 7.74
N THR A 141 5.17 34.02 7.82
CA THR A 141 6.16 32.96 7.53
C THR A 141 5.95 32.43 6.12
N ASN A 142 7.04 32.33 5.34
CA ASN A 142 7.01 31.68 4.04
C ASN A 142 7.10 30.16 4.22
N GLU A 143 6.00 29.47 3.94
CA GLU A 143 5.86 28.02 4.07
C GLU A 143 5.96 27.29 2.72
N THR A 144 6.26 28.00 1.62
CA THR A 144 6.25 27.47 0.25
C THR A 144 7.04 26.17 0.11
N ASN A 145 8.27 26.11 0.66
CA ASN A 145 9.10 24.92 0.54
C ASN A 145 8.61 23.74 1.40
N MET A 146 7.92 24.00 2.51
CA MET A 146 7.25 22.97 3.29
C MET A 146 6.11 22.35 2.48
N VAL A 147 5.29 23.20 1.86
CA VAL A 147 4.16 22.77 1.02
C VAL A 147 4.66 21.97 -0.20
N LYS A 148 5.71 22.45 -0.88
CA LYS A 148 6.38 21.71 -1.96
C LYS A 148 6.89 20.35 -1.50
N ALA A 149 7.56 20.28 -0.34
CA ALA A 149 8.10 19.02 0.18
C ALA A 149 7.00 17.98 0.43
N VAL A 150 5.86 18.40 0.98
CA VAL A 150 4.70 17.53 1.22
C VAL A 150 4.03 17.10 -0.10
N ALA A 151 3.90 18.02 -1.06
CA ALA A 151 3.31 17.70 -2.36
C ALA A 151 4.17 16.70 -3.16
N TYR A 152 5.49 16.90 -3.21
CA TYR A 152 6.41 15.92 -3.82
C TYR A 152 6.40 14.58 -3.09
N PHE A 153 6.30 14.57 -1.76
CA PHE A 153 6.16 13.33 -0.99
C PHE A 153 4.88 12.58 -1.39
N ALA A 154 3.74 13.27 -1.44
CA ALA A 154 2.46 12.70 -1.86
C ALA A 154 2.46 12.20 -3.31
N GLN A 155 3.08 12.95 -4.23
CA GLN A 155 3.26 12.54 -5.62
C GLN A 155 4.08 11.24 -5.72
N GLY A 156 5.17 11.16 -4.96
CA GLY A 156 6.03 9.98 -4.87
C GLY A 156 5.33 8.78 -4.25
N LEU A 157 4.54 8.98 -3.20
CA LEU A 157 3.73 7.90 -2.62
C LEU A 157 2.67 7.40 -3.60
N ALA A 158 1.95 8.29 -4.27
CA ALA A 158 0.91 7.92 -5.23
C ALA A 158 1.48 7.04 -6.36
N LEU A 159 2.53 7.50 -7.02
CA LEU A 159 3.21 6.75 -8.08
C LEU A 159 3.83 5.46 -7.53
N GLY A 160 4.50 5.53 -6.38
CA GLY A 160 5.18 4.37 -5.79
C GLY A 160 4.22 3.24 -5.48
N TYR A 161 3.07 3.55 -4.88
CA TYR A 161 2.06 2.54 -4.56
C TYR A 161 1.31 2.03 -5.81
N LEU A 162 1.10 2.88 -6.84
CA LEU A 162 0.62 2.40 -8.15
C LEU A 162 1.59 1.38 -8.74
N GLY A 163 2.90 1.68 -8.75
CA GLY A 163 3.94 0.79 -9.25
C GLY A 163 4.19 -0.45 -8.36
N LEU A 164 3.86 -0.42 -7.06
CA LEU A 164 3.96 -1.59 -6.19
C LEU A 164 2.83 -2.60 -6.43
N VAL A 165 1.62 -2.09 -6.72
CA VAL A 165 0.37 -2.86 -6.76
C VAL A 165 0.03 -3.33 -8.17
N TYR A 166 0.16 -2.46 -9.18
CA TYR A 166 -0.31 -2.73 -10.54
C TYR A 166 0.82 -3.12 -11.50
N ASP A 167 0.49 -3.76 -12.62
CA ASP A 167 1.42 -4.06 -13.71
C ASP A 167 1.82 -2.80 -14.50
N GLN A 168 0.87 -1.88 -14.62
CA GLN A 168 0.99 -0.64 -15.37
C GLN A 168 0.18 0.49 -14.70
N ALA A 169 0.63 1.73 -14.87
CA ALA A 169 -0.09 2.93 -14.46
C ALA A 169 0.36 4.14 -15.29
N PHE A 170 -0.37 5.25 -15.19
CA PHE A 170 0.04 6.50 -15.83
C PHE A 170 1.10 7.23 -15.00
N ILE A 171 2.09 7.80 -15.68
CA ILE A 171 3.04 8.74 -15.08
C ILE A 171 2.55 10.14 -15.41
N VAL A 172 1.81 10.74 -14.48
CA VAL A 172 1.33 12.12 -14.59
C VAL A 172 1.94 12.95 -13.47
N THR A 173 2.79 13.90 -13.83
CA THR A 173 3.39 14.87 -12.89
C THR A 173 2.85 16.28 -13.20
N HIS A 174 3.17 17.24 -12.33
CA HIS A 174 2.88 18.65 -12.58
C HIS A 174 3.53 19.21 -13.87
N GLU A 175 4.51 18.50 -14.45
CA GLU A 175 5.16 18.90 -15.70
C GLU A 175 4.51 18.24 -16.94
N THR A 176 3.60 17.29 -16.75
CA THR A 176 2.98 16.54 -17.84
C THR A 176 1.94 17.39 -18.57
N ASN A 177 2.07 17.52 -19.89
CA ASN A 177 1.03 18.10 -20.72
C ASN A 177 -0.05 17.06 -21.05
N ILE A 178 -1.17 17.09 -20.32
CA ILE A 178 -2.26 16.11 -20.47
C ILE A 178 -2.98 16.27 -21.82
N GLU A 179 -2.93 17.45 -22.46
CA GLU A 179 -3.58 17.70 -23.76
C GLU A 179 -2.96 16.87 -24.91
N GLU A 180 -1.70 16.45 -24.76
CA GLU A 180 -1.01 15.59 -25.72
C GLU A 180 -1.39 14.11 -25.59
N GLY A 181 -2.17 13.76 -24.57
CA GLY A 181 -2.47 12.38 -24.19
C GLY A 181 -1.35 11.76 -23.37
N VAL A 182 -1.71 10.85 -22.46
CA VAL A 182 -0.75 10.13 -21.62
C VAL A 182 -0.91 8.64 -21.84
N GLU A 183 0.19 7.96 -22.18
CA GLU A 183 0.22 6.51 -22.32
C GLU A 183 0.50 5.81 -20.98
N VAL A 184 0.02 4.59 -20.85
CA VAL A 184 0.33 3.75 -19.68
C VAL A 184 1.81 3.35 -19.71
N SER A 185 2.44 3.37 -18.53
CA SER A 185 3.85 3.01 -18.33
C SER A 185 3.96 1.72 -17.54
N SER A 186 5.09 1.03 -17.69
CA SER A 186 5.37 -0.17 -16.92
C SER A 186 5.49 0.13 -15.42
N TYR A 187 5.19 -0.83 -14.55
CA TYR A 187 5.35 -0.63 -13.11
C TYR A 187 6.77 -0.18 -12.72
N SER A 188 7.82 -0.64 -13.44
CA SER A 188 9.20 -0.22 -13.17
C SER A 188 9.43 1.24 -13.48
N ASP A 189 8.91 1.75 -14.61
CA ASP A 189 9.05 3.17 -14.96
C ASP A 189 8.27 4.06 -13.97
N VAL A 190 7.11 3.58 -13.51
CA VAL A 190 6.29 4.25 -12.51
C VAL A 190 7.02 4.32 -11.15
N ILE A 191 7.71 3.24 -10.76
CA ILE A 191 8.57 3.22 -9.57
C ILE A 191 9.72 4.22 -9.72
N ASP A 192 10.39 4.28 -10.87
CA ASP A 192 11.48 5.23 -11.10
C ASP A 192 10.99 6.68 -10.98
N ALA A 193 9.83 7.01 -11.55
CA ALA A 193 9.20 8.32 -11.41
C ALA A 193 8.86 8.65 -9.95
N ALA A 194 8.34 7.67 -9.19
CA ALA A 194 8.05 7.84 -7.77
C ALA A 194 9.31 8.23 -6.96
N ILE A 195 10.44 7.60 -7.25
CA ILE A 195 11.71 7.86 -6.56
C ILE A 195 12.23 9.26 -6.88
N VAL A 196 12.08 9.76 -8.10
CA VAL A 196 12.42 11.15 -8.44
C VAL A 196 11.65 12.15 -7.56
N SER A 197 10.33 11.94 -7.39
CA SER A 197 9.51 12.80 -6.53
C SER A 197 9.92 12.73 -5.06
N LEU A 198 10.22 11.53 -4.54
CA LEU A 198 10.68 11.38 -3.15
C LEU A 198 12.05 12.01 -2.93
N GLU A 199 12.98 11.90 -3.88
CA GLU A 199 14.28 12.58 -3.84
C GLU A 199 14.11 14.11 -3.79
N LYS A 200 13.12 14.67 -4.51
CA LYS A 200 12.79 16.10 -4.42
C LYS A 200 12.25 16.50 -3.06
N SER A 201 11.37 15.69 -2.46
CA SER A 201 10.89 15.91 -1.09
C SER A 201 12.04 15.91 -0.08
N ILE A 202 12.95 14.93 -0.18
CA ILE A 202 14.15 14.83 0.66
C ILE A 202 15.05 16.05 0.46
N GLN A 203 15.32 16.44 -0.79
CA GLN A 203 16.14 17.60 -1.12
C GLN A 203 15.59 18.89 -0.49
N LEU A 204 14.29 19.16 -0.67
CA LEU A 204 13.63 20.33 -0.11
C LEU A 204 13.70 20.32 1.42
N SER A 205 13.47 19.16 2.03
CA SER A 205 13.51 19.00 3.48
C SER A 205 14.92 19.20 4.06
N ASN A 206 15.96 18.73 3.38
CA ASN A 206 17.35 18.88 3.83
C ASN A 206 17.92 20.28 3.62
N THR A 207 17.38 21.04 2.67
CA THR A 207 17.89 22.39 2.31
C THR A 207 17.08 23.52 2.94
N ASN A 208 16.00 23.21 3.66
CA ASN A 208 15.13 24.18 4.30
C ASN A 208 14.88 23.82 5.77
N ASN A 209 14.35 24.78 6.51
CA ASN A 209 13.94 24.61 7.90
C ASN A 209 12.45 24.87 8.04
N PHE A 210 11.69 23.85 8.38
CA PHE A 210 10.26 23.93 8.65
C PHE A 210 9.84 22.84 9.63
N THR A 211 8.63 22.96 10.16
CA THR A 211 7.95 21.91 10.91
C THR A 211 6.54 21.82 10.40
N LEU A 212 6.07 20.62 10.03
CA LEU A 212 4.68 20.44 9.62
C LEU A 212 3.75 20.78 10.79
N PRO A 213 2.62 21.47 10.55
CA PRO A 213 1.61 21.64 11.58
C PRO A 213 1.14 20.29 12.10
N ALA A 214 1.02 20.13 13.42
CA ALA A 214 0.62 18.86 14.05
C ALA A 214 -0.77 18.36 13.59
N THR A 215 -1.61 19.25 13.05
CA THR A 215 -2.91 18.89 12.47
C THR A 215 -2.81 18.19 11.11
N TRP A 216 -1.66 18.27 10.42
CA TRP A 216 -1.46 17.63 9.12
C TRP A 216 -1.19 16.14 9.28
N VAL A 217 -0.48 15.75 10.34
CA VAL A 217 -0.27 14.36 10.75
C VAL A 217 -0.24 14.32 12.28
N PRO A 218 -1.27 13.75 12.94
CA PRO A 218 -1.28 13.61 14.39
C PRO A 218 -0.26 12.55 14.77
N HIS A 219 0.81 12.94 15.44
CA HIS A 219 1.93 12.06 15.73
C HIS A 219 2.69 12.53 16.98
N GLU A 220 3.24 11.59 17.74
CA GLU A 220 3.99 11.90 18.96
C GLU A 220 5.33 12.58 18.66
N VAL A 221 5.97 12.19 17.55
CA VAL A 221 7.16 12.84 16.99
C VAL A 221 6.74 13.99 16.07
N ALA A 222 7.27 15.18 16.31
CA ALA A 222 7.08 16.32 15.43
C ALA A 222 7.80 16.14 14.08
N PHE A 223 7.12 16.41 12.98
CA PHE A 223 7.70 16.39 11.64
C PHE A 223 8.43 17.71 11.33
N THR A 224 9.59 17.89 11.95
CA THR A 224 10.60 18.85 11.48
C THR A 224 11.07 18.45 10.08
N SER A 225 11.67 19.38 9.32
CA SER A 225 12.19 19.08 8.00
C SER A 225 13.19 17.91 8.02
N GLY A 226 14.01 17.78 9.07
CA GLY A 226 14.88 16.62 9.26
C GLY A 226 14.12 15.30 9.45
N ASN A 227 13.10 15.26 10.31
CA ASN A 227 12.29 14.06 10.52
C ASN A 227 11.44 13.72 9.29
N PHE A 228 10.99 14.73 8.53
CA PHE A 228 10.27 14.53 7.29
C PHE A 228 11.18 14.03 6.15
N ALA A 229 12.43 14.49 6.08
CA ALA A 229 13.44 13.95 5.17
C ALA A 229 13.72 12.47 5.45
N LYS A 230 13.84 12.10 6.74
CA LYS A 230 13.99 10.70 7.17
C LYS A 230 12.80 9.85 6.74
N LEU A 231 11.58 10.34 6.96
CA LEU A 231 10.35 9.66 6.53
C LEU A 231 10.32 9.43 5.02
N ALA A 232 10.58 10.48 4.23
CA ALA A 232 10.62 10.38 2.77
C ALA A 232 11.71 9.41 2.29
N SER A 233 12.87 9.40 2.95
CA SER A 233 13.95 8.44 2.69
C SER A 233 13.52 6.99 2.97
N SER A 234 12.88 6.73 4.11
CA SER A 234 12.36 5.40 4.43
C SER A 234 11.31 4.90 3.43
N PHE A 235 10.39 5.76 2.97
CA PHE A 235 9.45 5.38 1.92
C PHE A 235 10.13 5.11 0.58
N ALA A 236 11.16 5.87 0.21
CA ALA A 236 11.94 5.60 -0.99
C ALA A 236 12.64 4.23 -0.92
N ALA A 237 13.22 3.88 0.24
CA ALA A 237 13.80 2.57 0.48
C ALA A 237 12.76 1.44 0.39
N ARG A 238 11.59 1.61 1.03
CA ARG A 238 10.47 0.66 1.01
C ARG A 238 9.99 0.40 -0.41
N ILE A 239 9.68 1.46 -1.16
CA ILE A 239 9.13 1.37 -2.52
C ILE A 239 10.12 0.65 -3.44
N LEU A 240 11.40 0.98 -3.39
CA LEU A 240 12.42 0.28 -4.17
C LEU A 240 12.53 -1.20 -3.77
N ALA A 241 12.72 -1.48 -2.47
CA ALA A 241 12.98 -2.84 -1.99
C ALA A 241 11.79 -3.79 -2.20
N TYR A 242 10.57 -3.27 -2.24
CA TYR A 242 9.35 -4.06 -2.47
C TYR A 242 8.87 -4.06 -3.92
N SER A 243 9.47 -3.27 -4.82
CA SER A 243 9.14 -3.25 -6.25
C SER A 243 9.32 -4.58 -7.00
N PRO A 244 10.32 -5.44 -6.70
CA PRO A 244 10.55 -6.66 -7.47
C PRO A 244 9.34 -7.60 -7.50
N ARG A 245 9.09 -8.19 -8.66
CA ARG A 245 8.00 -9.17 -8.89
C ARG A 245 8.45 -10.61 -8.66
N ASN A 246 9.75 -10.88 -8.64
CA ASN A 246 10.35 -12.18 -8.41
C ASN A 246 11.78 -12.06 -7.86
N LYS A 247 12.39 -13.19 -7.53
CA LYS A 247 13.76 -13.22 -6.99
C LYS A 247 14.81 -12.70 -7.96
N ALA A 248 14.67 -12.98 -9.26
CA ALA A 248 15.62 -12.51 -10.26
C ALA A 248 15.68 -10.97 -10.32
N GLN A 249 14.53 -10.32 -10.31
CA GLN A 249 14.45 -8.86 -10.22
C GLN A 249 14.97 -8.34 -8.88
N ASN A 250 14.73 -9.06 -7.79
CA ASN A 250 15.24 -8.68 -6.47
C ASN A 250 16.78 -8.69 -6.43
N ASP A 251 17.40 -9.73 -6.96
CA ASP A 251 18.85 -9.87 -7.00
C ASP A 251 19.50 -8.80 -7.91
N ALA A 252 18.76 -8.27 -8.89
CA ALA A 252 19.22 -7.24 -9.83
C ALA A 252 18.93 -5.80 -9.37
N LEU A 253 18.19 -5.60 -8.28
CA LEU A 253 17.82 -4.27 -7.78
C LEU A 253 19.07 -3.45 -7.40
N ASN A 254 19.00 -2.12 -7.53
CA ASN A 254 20.06 -1.23 -7.05
C ASN A 254 20.05 -1.14 -5.51
N TRP A 255 20.69 -2.13 -4.89
CA TRP A 255 20.78 -2.24 -3.44
C TRP A 255 21.62 -1.15 -2.78
N GLN A 256 22.55 -0.52 -3.51
CA GLN A 256 23.25 0.65 -2.99
C GLN A 256 22.28 1.80 -2.75
N LYS A 257 21.36 2.04 -3.70
CA LYS A 257 20.34 3.10 -3.56
C LYS A 257 19.39 2.81 -2.39
N VAL A 258 18.97 1.56 -2.20
CA VAL A 258 18.17 1.16 -1.03
C VAL A 258 18.94 1.40 0.28
N TYR A 259 20.22 1.02 0.33
CA TYR A 259 21.07 1.25 1.50
C TYR A 259 21.21 2.74 1.83
N ASP A 260 21.43 3.58 0.82
CA ASP A 260 21.60 5.02 0.99
C ASP A 260 20.32 5.65 1.56
N PHE A 261 19.15 5.25 1.08
CA PHE A 261 17.87 5.71 1.63
C PHE A 261 17.61 5.18 3.04
N ALA A 262 17.74 3.88 3.28
CA ALA A 262 17.46 3.29 4.59
C ALA A 262 18.44 3.80 5.67
N SER A 263 19.69 4.09 5.31
CA SER A 263 20.68 4.67 6.23
C SER A 263 20.36 6.12 6.64
N ASN A 264 19.59 6.83 5.80
CA ASN A 264 19.06 8.16 6.10
C ASN A 264 17.58 8.11 6.54
N GLY A 265 17.07 6.92 6.84
CA GLY A 265 15.68 6.68 7.21
C GLY A 265 15.32 7.08 8.63
N ILE A 266 14.10 6.75 9.03
CA ILE A 266 13.54 7.00 10.36
C ILE A 266 14.29 6.20 11.44
N ASP A 267 14.39 6.83 12.60
CA ASP A 267 14.83 6.31 13.90
C ASP A 267 13.70 6.45 14.93
N PHE A 268 12.47 6.33 14.44
CA PHE A 268 11.22 6.39 15.19
C PHE A 268 10.14 5.66 14.38
N ASP A 269 9.09 5.19 15.04
CA ASP A 269 7.93 4.62 14.35
C ASP A 269 7.09 5.73 13.72
N PHE A 270 6.75 5.60 12.45
CA PHE A 270 5.70 6.39 11.82
C PHE A 270 4.34 5.74 12.11
N ALA A 271 3.67 6.26 13.14
CA ALA A 271 2.42 5.73 13.67
C ALA A 271 1.42 6.87 13.94
N PRO A 272 0.70 7.37 12.91
CA PRO A 272 -0.33 8.39 13.12
C PRO A 272 -1.30 7.99 14.24
N VAL A 273 -1.60 8.95 15.12
CA VAL A 273 -2.52 8.74 16.25
C VAL A 273 -3.94 8.80 15.74
N ALA A 274 -4.67 7.70 15.92
CA ALA A 274 -6.06 7.61 15.53
C ALA A 274 -6.97 8.50 16.40
N ASP A 275 -8.11 8.90 15.86
CA ASP A 275 -9.13 9.71 16.54
C ASP A 275 -10.56 9.22 16.30
N ASP A 276 -10.72 8.02 15.71
CA ASP A 276 -12.01 7.40 15.31
C ASP A 276 -12.87 8.23 14.33
N ILE A 277 -12.31 9.29 13.73
CA ILE A 277 -13.07 10.22 12.88
C ILE A 277 -12.32 10.50 11.59
N THR A 278 -11.11 11.03 11.72
CA THR A 278 -10.27 11.53 10.62
C THR A 278 -9.10 10.60 10.35
N TRP A 279 -8.54 10.01 11.41
CA TRP A 279 -7.42 9.09 11.38
C TRP A 279 -7.87 7.78 12.02
N TYR A 280 -7.92 6.74 11.21
CA TYR A 280 -8.22 5.38 11.62
C TYR A 280 -7.69 4.42 10.55
N THR A 281 -7.61 3.14 10.89
CA THR A 281 -7.19 2.08 9.96
C THR A 281 -8.18 0.95 10.02
N LEU A 282 -8.79 0.63 8.89
CA LEU A 282 -9.68 -0.52 8.77
C LEU A 282 -8.91 -1.79 8.41
N TYR A 283 -7.76 -1.67 7.76
CA TYR A 283 -6.86 -2.81 7.56
C TYR A 283 -6.43 -3.41 8.90
N HIS A 284 -5.89 -2.60 9.83
CA HIS A 284 -5.52 -3.10 11.16
C HIS A 284 -6.75 -3.60 11.92
N THR A 285 -7.91 -2.98 11.75
CA THR A 285 -9.13 -3.48 12.40
C THR A 285 -9.46 -4.88 11.91
N TYR A 286 -9.74 -5.07 10.63
CA TYR A 286 -10.32 -6.30 10.11
C TYR A 286 -9.31 -7.45 9.93
N ALA A 287 -8.01 -7.15 9.85
CA ALA A 287 -6.99 -8.19 9.89
C ALA A 287 -6.88 -8.85 11.28
N ASN A 288 -7.24 -8.11 12.34
CA ASN A 288 -6.98 -8.51 13.74
C ASN A 288 -8.26 -8.70 14.58
N PHE A 289 -9.42 -8.30 14.05
CA PHE A 289 -10.71 -8.44 14.72
C PHE A 289 -11.03 -9.92 14.96
N SER A 290 -11.24 -10.28 16.22
CA SER A 290 -11.53 -11.66 16.60
C SER A 290 -12.79 -12.18 15.90
N GLY A 291 -12.71 -13.38 15.33
CA GLY A 291 -13.78 -13.94 14.51
C GLY A 291 -13.67 -13.61 13.01
N TRP A 292 -12.81 -12.65 12.64
CA TRP A 292 -12.68 -12.17 11.25
C TRP A 292 -11.42 -12.68 10.57
N GLY A 293 -10.26 -12.10 10.90
CA GLY A 293 -8.94 -12.53 10.43
C GLY A 293 -8.22 -13.39 11.47
N GLN A 294 -7.43 -14.35 11.00
CA GLN A 294 -6.51 -15.12 11.83
C GLN A 294 -5.11 -15.16 11.20
N VAL A 295 -4.09 -15.47 11.99
CA VAL A 295 -2.71 -15.59 11.50
C VAL A 295 -2.55 -16.94 10.84
N ASP A 296 -1.96 -16.99 9.65
CA ASP A 296 -1.79 -18.25 8.93
C ASP A 296 -0.83 -19.21 9.67
N MET A 297 -1.10 -20.52 9.57
CA MET A 297 -0.28 -21.55 10.22
C MET A 297 1.19 -21.53 9.77
N ARG A 298 1.49 -21.00 8.57
CA ARG A 298 2.86 -20.72 8.12
C ARG A 298 3.59 -19.80 9.10
N VAL A 299 2.97 -18.69 9.48
CA VAL A 299 3.60 -17.69 10.36
C VAL A 299 3.62 -18.19 11.80
N VAL A 300 2.59 -18.91 12.23
CA VAL A 300 2.60 -19.61 13.52
C VAL A 300 3.79 -20.57 13.59
N ASN A 301 4.04 -21.36 12.55
CA ASN A 301 5.17 -22.29 12.48
C ASN A 301 6.54 -21.58 12.48
N LEU A 302 6.64 -20.35 11.97
CA LEU A 302 7.87 -19.56 12.06
C LEU A 302 8.21 -19.23 13.53
N MET A 303 7.21 -18.92 14.35
CA MET A 303 7.38 -18.60 15.77
C MET A 303 7.42 -19.82 16.70
N ASP A 304 6.73 -20.90 16.32
CA ASP A 304 6.74 -22.18 17.02
C ASP A 304 6.82 -23.35 16.02
N PRO A 305 8.04 -23.85 15.74
CA PRO A 305 8.25 -24.94 14.79
C PRO A 305 7.54 -26.27 15.14
N ARG A 306 6.99 -26.41 16.35
CA ARG A 306 6.19 -27.58 16.76
C ARG A 306 4.82 -27.54 16.10
N MET A 307 4.24 -26.35 15.93
CA MET A 307 2.96 -26.16 15.24
C MET A 307 3.08 -26.57 13.78
N PRO A 308 2.03 -27.16 13.16
CA PRO A 308 2.13 -27.57 11.77
C PRO A 308 2.17 -26.36 10.85
N LYS A 309 2.87 -26.49 9.72
CA LYS A 309 2.95 -25.47 8.67
C LYS A 309 1.61 -25.16 8.00
N GLN A 310 0.72 -26.14 7.97
CA GLN A 310 -0.64 -26.05 7.44
C GLN A 310 -1.60 -26.70 8.43
N TRP A 311 -2.84 -26.25 8.45
CA TRP A 311 -3.83 -26.85 9.34
C TRP A 311 -4.05 -28.34 9.03
N PRO A 312 -4.00 -29.24 10.02
CA PRO A 312 -4.00 -30.70 9.78
C PRO A 312 -5.40 -31.29 9.51
N GLY A 313 -6.31 -30.49 8.94
CA GLY A 313 -7.66 -30.92 8.53
C GLY A 313 -8.70 -30.93 9.65
N ALA A 314 -9.71 -31.79 9.51
CA ALA A 314 -10.92 -31.77 10.34
C ALA A 314 -10.67 -31.94 11.84
N ASN A 315 -9.73 -32.82 12.20
CA ASN A 315 -9.38 -33.10 13.59
C ASN A 315 -8.24 -32.21 14.07
N GLY A 316 -8.09 -31.01 13.50
CA GLY A 316 -6.90 -30.19 13.69
C GLY A 316 -6.62 -29.89 15.17
N PHE A 317 -7.65 -29.48 15.91
CA PHE A 317 -7.55 -29.23 17.36
C PHE A 317 -7.18 -30.47 18.18
N ASP A 318 -7.40 -31.68 17.68
CA ASP A 318 -7.05 -32.92 18.38
C ASP A 318 -5.59 -33.32 18.18
N VAL A 319 -4.93 -32.80 17.14
CA VAL A 319 -3.59 -33.26 16.71
C VAL A 319 -2.52 -32.17 16.72
N ILE A 320 -2.91 -30.89 16.79
CA ILE A 320 -1.94 -29.81 16.99
C ILE A 320 -1.32 -29.90 18.40
N PRO A 321 -0.04 -29.52 18.58
CA PRO A 321 0.56 -29.44 19.90
C PRO A 321 -0.14 -28.43 20.80
N ALA A 322 0.04 -28.58 22.11
CA ALA A 322 -0.40 -27.57 23.05
C ALA A 322 0.33 -26.24 22.79
N PRO A 323 -0.40 -25.11 22.75
CA PRO A 323 0.19 -23.79 22.52
C PRO A 323 1.10 -23.39 23.69
N ILE A 324 2.15 -22.62 23.39
CA ILE A 324 2.91 -21.92 24.42
C ILE A 324 1.99 -20.90 25.09
N SER A 325 1.85 -20.95 26.41
CA SER A 325 0.94 -20.08 27.17
C SER A 325 1.65 -19.02 28.01
N GLY A 326 2.99 -18.99 28.03
CA GLY A 326 3.76 -18.05 28.85
C GLY A 326 5.23 -17.96 28.46
N LEU A 327 5.87 -16.85 28.85
CA LEU A 327 7.29 -16.58 28.60
C LEU A 327 8.24 -17.51 29.37
N ASP A 328 7.74 -18.21 30.38
CA ASP A 328 8.48 -19.17 31.20
C ASP A 328 8.46 -20.61 30.65
N ASP A 329 7.73 -20.86 29.54
CA ASP A 329 7.71 -22.18 28.90
C ASP A 329 9.10 -22.52 28.31
N PRO A 330 9.72 -23.65 28.69
CA PRO A 330 11.05 -24.02 28.21
C PRO A 330 11.10 -24.34 26.70
N ASN A 331 9.94 -24.49 26.04
CA ASN A 331 9.84 -24.75 24.61
C ASN A 331 9.56 -23.48 23.79
N ILE A 332 9.53 -22.30 24.43
CA ILE A 332 9.34 -21.05 23.71
C ILE A 332 10.49 -20.82 22.74
N PHE A 333 10.15 -20.65 21.46
CA PHE A 333 11.13 -20.39 20.41
C PHE A 333 11.21 -18.89 20.09
N ASP A 334 10.06 -18.25 19.83
CA ASP A 334 9.93 -16.81 19.72
C ASP A 334 8.97 -16.28 20.80
N GLN A 335 9.43 -15.32 21.60
CA GLN A 335 8.64 -14.73 22.69
C GLN A 335 7.39 -13.98 22.19
N ARG A 336 7.39 -13.52 20.93
CA ARG A 336 6.25 -12.81 20.37
C ARG A 336 5.02 -13.67 20.23
N ILE A 337 5.15 -14.99 20.15
CA ILE A 337 3.99 -15.89 20.11
C ILE A 337 3.05 -15.74 21.33
N VAL A 338 3.56 -15.17 22.43
CA VAL A 338 2.77 -14.85 23.64
C VAL A 338 2.61 -13.35 23.90
N THR A 339 3.51 -12.48 23.42
CA THR A 339 3.39 -11.03 23.67
C THR A 339 2.55 -10.30 22.62
N ASP A 340 2.58 -10.79 21.39
CA ASP A 340 2.02 -10.09 20.22
C ASP A 340 0.92 -10.92 19.52
N TYR A 341 0.86 -12.22 19.83
CA TYR A 341 -0.08 -13.18 19.26
C TYR A 341 -0.85 -13.88 20.38
N GLU A 342 -2.05 -14.36 20.05
CA GLU A 342 -2.92 -15.07 21.00
C GLU A 342 -3.40 -16.38 20.38
N ASN A 343 -3.29 -17.47 21.14
CA ASN A 343 -3.89 -18.74 20.79
C ASN A 343 -5.41 -18.73 21.03
N LEU A 344 -6.16 -19.23 20.06
CA LEU A 344 -7.61 -19.39 20.08
C LEU A 344 -7.99 -20.86 20.31
N SER A 345 -9.03 -21.10 21.10
CA SER A 345 -9.56 -22.44 21.38
C SER A 345 -10.48 -22.98 20.28
N SER A 346 -10.79 -22.15 19.27
CA SER A 346 -11.65 -22.51 18.16
C SER A 346 -11.30 -21.67 16.93
N CYS A 347 -11.70 -22.15 15.75
CA CYS A 347 -11.63 -21.42 14.50
C CYS A 347 -13.07 -21.17 14.01
N PRO A 348 -13.46 -19.92 13.70
CA PRO A 348 -14.82 -19.57 13.30
C PRO A 348 -15.09 -19.88 11.82
N PHE A 349 -14.07 -20.31 11.08
CA PHE A 349 -14.16 -20.51 9.64
C PHE A 349 -14.94 -21.77 9.28
N ARG A 350 -15.49 -21.74 8.06
CA ARG A 350 -16.39 -22.77 7.57
C ARG A 350 -15.60 -23.90 6.92
N PRO A 351 -15.68 -25.15 7.42
CA PRO A 351 -14.97 -26.29 6.83
C PRO A 351 -15.25 -26.49 5.34
N GLU A 352 -16.47 -26.20 4.87
CA GLU A 352 -16.86 -26.31 3.47
C GLU A 352 -16.13 -25.32 2.54
N ARG A 353 -15.40 -24.35 3.10
CA ARG A 353 -14.56 -23.38 2.36
C ARG A 353 -13.08 -23.75 2.35
N GLY A 354 -12.71 -24.86 2.97
CA GLY A 354 -11.34 -25.39 2.96
C GLY A 354 -10.64 -25.27 4.31
N TYR A 355 -10.03 -26.37 4.75
CA TYR A 355 -9.24 -26.39 5.98
C TYR A 355 -7.92 -25.62 5.88
N TYR A 356 -7.45 -25.30 4.67
CA TYR A 356 -6.31 -24.40 4.48
C TYR A 356 -6.56 -23.00 5.05
N HIS A 357 -7.83 -22.61 5.29
CA HIS A 357 -8.14 -21.37 5.99
C HIS A 357 -7.98 -21.45 7.51
N PHE A 358 -7.89 -22.65 8.10
CA PHE A 358 -7.97 -22.79 9.55
C PHE A 358 -6.67 -22.42 10.23
N SER A 359 -6.79 -21.85 11.42
CA SER A 359 -5.68 -21.53 12.31
C SER A 359 -6.17 -21.52 13.76
N ASN A 360 -5.24 -21.59 14.70
CA ASN A 360 -5.49 -21.39 16.12
C ASN A 360 -4.81 -20.14 16.69
N TYR A 361 -4.38 -19.19 15.86
CA TYR A 361 -3.77 -17.94 16.35
C TYR A 361 -4.37 -16.69 15.70
N ARG A 362 -4.35 -15.59 16.43
CA ARG A 362 -4.56 -14.22 15.93
C ARG A 362 -3.42 -13.30 16.39
N PHE A 363 -3.30 -12.15 15.75
CA PHE A 363 -2.34 -11.11 16.15
C PHE A 363 -3.02 -10.14 17.13
N SER A 364 -2.71 -10.28 18.41
CA SER A 364 -3.31 -9.54 19.53
C SER A 364 -2.60 -8.22 19.84
N ARG A 365 -1.43 -7.95 19.24
CA ARG A 365 -0.71 -6.68 19.40
C ARG A 365 -1.54 -5.43 19.05
N ARG A 366 -2.64 -5.59 18.32
CA ARG A 366 -3.55 -4.50 17.93
C ARG A 366 -4.77 -4.35 18.85
N ASP A 367 -4.87 -5.12 19.93
CA ASP A 367 -6.04 -5.12 20.81
C ASP A 367 -6.35 -3.77 21.44
N GLU A 368 -5.32 -3.01 21.83
CA GLU A 368 -5.51 -1.69 22.41
C GLU A 368 -6.18 -0.74 21.41
N TYR A 369 -5.75 -0.75 20.14
CA TYR A 369 -6.39 0.01 19.08
C TYR A 369 -7.82 -0.49 18.83
N LEU A 370 -8.04 -1.80 18.73
CA LEU A 370 -9.39 -2.37 18.51
C LEU A 370 -10.38 -2.00 19.62
N ALA A 371 -9.89 -1.83 20.85
CA ALA A 371 -10.71 -1.46 22.00
C ALA A 371 -10.99 0.04 22.08
N THR A 372 -10.06 0.89 21.62
CA THR A 372 -10.10 2.34 21.88
C THR A 372 -10.31 3.19 20.65
N TRP A 373 -9.82 2.77 19.48
CA TRP A 373 -9.81 3.50 18.21
C TRP A 373 -9.04 4.84 18.24
N THR A 374 -8.23 5.07 19.27
CA THR A 374 -7.58 6.36 19.52
C THR A 374 -6.10 6.25 19.90
N THR A 375 -5.43 5.17 19.50
CA THR A 375 -4.00 4.93 19.76
C THR A 375 -3.14 5.12 18.51
N PRO A 376 -1.81 5.23 18.66
CA PRO A 376 -0.90 5.21 17.51
C PRO A 376 -1.13 3.97 16.64
N CYS A 377 -1.23 4.17 15.33
CA CYS A 377 -1.44 3.13 14.33
C CYS A 377 -0.20 3.00 13.44
N PRO A 378 0.73 2.07 13.73
CA PRO A 378 2.00 2.01 13.03
C PRO A 378 1.86 1.60 11.57
N GLU A 379 2.26 2.50 10.68
CA GLU A 379 2.30 2.28 9.23
C GLU A 379 3.73 2.00 8.75
N PHE A 380 4.75 2.51 9.44
CA PHE A 380 6.15 2.20 9.17
C PHE A 380 6.91 2.12 10.50
N TYR A 381 7.41 0.94 10.85
CA TYR A 381 8.22 0.75 12.04
C TYR A 381 9.69 1.10 11.79
N GLU A 382 10.39 1.59 12.81
CA GLU A 382 11.87 1.69 12.78
C GLU A 382 12.50 0.33 12.41
N SER A 383 11.97 -0.76 12.97
CA SER A 383 12.42 -2.12 12.68
C SER A 383 12.24 -2.53 11.21
N GLU A 384 11.29 -1.96 10.48
CA GLU A 384 11.20 -2.16 9.03
C GLU A 384 12.37 -1.47 8.31
N ASN A 385 12.71 -0.25 8.71
CA ASN A 385 13.82 0.50 8.14
C ASN A 385 15.15 -0.24 8.38
N ASP A 386 15.30 -0.83 9.57
CA ASP A 386 16.42 -1.71 9.90
C ASP A 386 16.47 -2.94 9.00
N MET A 387 15.33 -3.60 8.73
CA MET A 387 15.31 -4.75 7.82
C MET A 387 15.60 -4.36 6.37
N LEU A 388 15.16 -3.18 5.91
CA LEU A 388 15.54 -2.64 4.60
C LEU A 388 17.06 -2.38 4.52
N LYS A 389 17.64 -1.81 5.56
CA LYS A 389 19.09 -1.57 5.66
C LYS A 389 19.88 -2.87 5.71
N ALA A 390 19.45 -3.85 6.50
CA ALA A 390 20.08 -5.16 6.62
C ALA A 390 20.02 -5.95 5.31
N GLU A 391 18.89 -5.90 4.59
CA GLU A 391 18.75 -6.54 3.28
C GLU A 391 19.67 -5.88 2.23
N ALA A 392 19.75 -4.55 2.22
CA ALA A 392 20.68 -3.86 1.34
C ALA A 392 22.14 -4.23 1.64
N LEU A 393 22.52 -4.28 2.92
CA LEU A 393 23.85 -4.72 3.34
C LEU A 393 24.14 -6.17 2.94
N LEU A 394 23.14 -7.07 3.03
CA LEU A 394 23.24 -8.45 2.54
C LEU A 394 23.59 -8.49 1.05
N HIS A 395 22.84 -7.78 0.21
CA HIS A 395 23.06 -7.77 -1.23
C HIS A 395 24.35 -7.06 -1.66
N LEU A 396 24.86 -6.14 -0.83
CA LEU A 396 26.17 -5.50 -0.99
C LEU A 396 27.33 -6.35 -0.42
N ASN A 397 27.06 -7.57 0.04
CA ASN A 397 28.02 -8.49 0.67
C ASN A 397 28.71 -7.90 1.92
N ARG A 398 28.03 -6.99 2.63
CA ARG A 398 28.47 -6.37 3.90
C ARG A 398 27.89 -7.13 5.09
N LEU A 399 28.16 -8.43 5.14
CA LEU A 399 27.50 -9.38 6.05
C LEU A 399 27.69 -9.05 7.55
N PRO A 400 28.87 -8.65 8.05
CA PRO A 400 29.02 -8.28 9.46
C PRO A 400 28.13 -7.10 9.86
N GLU A 401 27.96 -6.12 8.99
CA GLU A 401 27.12 -4.94 9.26
C GLU A 401 25.64 -5.31 9.25
N ALA A 402 25.20 -6.14 8.29
CA ALA A 402 23.83 -6.65 8.25
C ALA A 402 23.50 -7.48 9.50
N GLN A 403 24.44 -8.32 9.95
CA GLN A 403 24.32 -9.10 11.17
C GLN A 403 24.14 -8.20 12.40
N THR A 404 24.94 -7.13 12.53
CA THR A 404 24.83 -6.17 13.63
C THR A 404 23.43 -5.55 13.68
N VAL A 405 22.93 -5.03 12.55
CA VAL A 405 21.58 -4.43 12.47
C VAL A 405 20.51 -5.39 12.99
N ILE A 406 20.57 -6.67 12.59
CA ILE A 406 19.59 -7.68 13.00
C ILE A 406 19.73 -8.04 14.49
N ASN A 407 20.97 -8.20 14.98
CA ASN A 407 21.23 -8.62 16.35
C ASN A 407 20.94 -7.53 17.38
N ASP A 408 21.05 -6.26 16.99
CA ASP A 408 20.69 -5.12 17.83
C ASP A 408 19.16 -4.85 17.82
N GLY A 409 18.44 -5.43 16.85
CA GLY A 409 17.02 -5.17 16.60
C GLY A 409 16.02 -6.07 17.34
N THR A 410 14.78 -6.03 16.86
CA THR A 410 13.59 -6.70 17.46
C THR A 410 13.69 -8.21 17.55
N ARG A 411 14.46 -8.85 16.67
CA ARG A 411 14.69 -10.29 16.70
C ARG A 411 15.20 -10.75 18.07
N VAL A 412 16.18 -10.04 18.61
CA VAL A 412 16.80 -10.35 19.92
C VAL A 412 16.05 -9.64 21.04
N THR A 413 15.77 -8.34 20.89
CA THR A 413 15.24 -7.52 21.98
C THR A 413 13.77 -7.81 22.32
N ARG A 414 12.99 -8.32 21.35
CA ARG A 414 11.56 -8.65 21.54
C ARG A 414 11.24 -10.10 21.29
N GLY A 415 11.83 -10.70 20.25
CA GLY A 415 11.64 -12.12 19.96
C GLY A 415 12.36 -13.05 20.95
N GLY A 416 13.36 -12.54 21.69
CA GLY A 416 14.20 -13.37 22.56
C GLY A 416 15.01 -14.42 21.82
N LEU A 417 15.12 -14.30 20.48
CA LEU A 417 15.83 -15.24 19.63
C LEU A 417 17.35 -15.06 19.79
N PRO A 418 18.15 -16.13 19.63
CA PRO A 418 19.59 -16.02 19.72
C PRO A 418 20.14 -15.12 18.60
N PRO A 419 21.23 -14.36 18.87
CA PRO A 419 21.96 -13.65 17.84
C PRO A 419 22.36 -14.57 16.69
N ILE A 420 22.21 -14.09 15.45
CA ILE A 420 22.60 -14.82 14.24
C ILE A 420 24.09 -14.64 13.95
N GLY A 421 24.66 -15.52 13.13
CA GLY A 421 26.02 -15.35 12.57
C GLY A 421 26.04 -14.49 11.30
N ALA A 422 27.21 -13.91 10.97
CA ALA A 422 27.43 -13.12 9.74
C ALA A 422 27.51 -13.98 8.47
N THR A 423 26.44 -14.74 8.17
CA THR A 423 26.33 -15.53 6.94
C THR A 423 25.14 -15.05 6.12
N ALA A 424 25.25 -15.08 4.79
CA ALA A 424 24.18 -14.66 3.91
C ALA A 424 22.87 -15.42 4.17
N GLU A 425 22.96 -16.73 4.44
CA GLU A 425 21.80 -17.58 4.75
C GLU A 425 21.11 -17.17 6.05
N ALA A 426 21.85 -17.00 7.15
CA ALA A 426 21.27 -16.62 8.44
C ALA A 426 20.65 -15.22 8.40
N ILE A 427 21.29 -14.29 7.69
CA ILE A 427 20.82 -12.91 7.51
C ILE A 427 19.53 -12.89 6.68
N ALA A 428 19.51 -13.58 5.53
CA ALA A 428 18.33 -13.67 4.69
C ALA A 428 17.15 -14.32 5.44
N ALA A 429 17.40 -15.39 6.19
CA ALA A 429 16.38 -16.06 7.00
C ALA A 429 15.84 -15.14 8.11
N ALA A 430 16.70 -14.38 8.78
CA ALA A 430 16.29 -13.45 9.82
C ALA A 430 15.48 -12.27 9.27
N ILE A 431 15.88 -11.68 8.14
CA ILE A 431 15.11 -10.62 7.48
C ILE A 431 13.72 -11.12 7.09
N PHE A 432 13.66 -12.31 6.46
CA PHE A 432 12.38 -12.92 6.08
C PHE A 432 11.49 -13.18 7.30
N HIS A 433 12.08 -13.69 8.40
CA HIS A 433 11.37 -13.92 9.65
C HIS A 433 10.80 -12.62 10.24
N GLU A 434 11.62 -11.59 10.43
CA GLU A 434 11.18 -10.33 11.02
C GLU A 434 10.10 -9.65 10.19
N ARG A 435 10.19 -9.66 8.85
CA ARG A 435 9.13 -9.10 8.00
C ARG A 435 7.78 -9.81 8.12
N ASN A 436 7.76 -11.09 8.48
CA ASN A 436 6.52 -11.85 8.63
C ASN A 436 6.02 -11.88 10.09
N VAL A 437 6.88 -11.71 11.08
CA VAL A 437 6.53 -11.83 12.51
C VAL A 437 6.45 -10.47 13.18
N GLU A 438 7.49 -9.64 13.05
CA GLU A 438 7.58 -8.34 13.70
C GLU A 438 6.68 -7.30 13.02
N LEU A 439 6.69 -7.31 11.68
CA LEU A 439 6.00 -6.31 10.87
C LEU A 439 4.56 -6.69 10.52
N MET A 440 4.05 -7.80 11.07
CA MET A 440 2.70 -8.30 10.84
C MET A 440 1.67 -7.18 10.96
N ASN A 441 0.88 -6.98 9.90
CA ASN A 441 -0.22 -5.99 9.89
C ASN A 441 0.23 -4.58 10.33
N SER A 442 1.41 -4.14 9.87
CA SER A 442 1.87 -2.76 9.99
C SER A 442 1.58 -1.98 8.72
N GLY A 443 2.56 -1.82 7.84
CA GLY A 443 2.40 -1.17 6.55
C GLY A 443 1.72 -2.04 5.50
N PHE A 444 1.10 -1.39 4.52
CA PHE A 444 0.42 -2.05 3.41
C PHE A 444 1.32 -3.04 2.65
N GLY A 445 0.88 -4.31 2.58
CA GLY A 445 1.41 -5.31 1.65
C GLY A 445 2.80 -5.86 1.97
N ILE A 446 3.38 -5.57 3.15
CA ILE A 446 4.74 -5.97 3.52
C ILE A 446 4.98 -7.46 3.33
N GLU A 447 4.08 -8.32 3.82
CA GLU A 447 4.23 -9.76 3.76
C GLU A 447 4.07 -10.26 2.32
N PHE A 448 3.13 -9.70 1.57
CA PHE A 448 2.93 -10.01 0.17
C PHE A 448 4.17 -9.67 -0.67
N PHE A 449 4.72 -8.47 -0.52
CA PHE A 449 5.91 -8.06 -1.24
C PHE A 449 7.14 -8.86 -0.85
N THR A 450 7.27 -9.21 0.43
CA THR A 450 8.34 -10.08 0.96
C THR A 450 8.29 -11.48 0.34
N MET A 451 7.08 -12.05 0.23
CA MET A 451 6.88 -13.36 -0.38
C MET A 451 7.09 -13.29 -1.91
N ARG A 452 6.59 -12.25 -2.55
CA ARG A 452 6.71 -12.00 -3.99
C ARG A 452 8.15 -11.94 -4.45
N LYS A 453 8.95 -11.08 -3.81
CA LYS A 453 10.36 -10.85 -4.18
C LYS A 453 11.27 -12.05 -3.88
N ALA A 454 10.79 -13.04 -3.14
CA ALA A 454 11.53 -14.24 -2.76
C ALA A 454 11.07 -15.50 -3.50
N ASP A 455 10.15 -15.39 -4.47
CA ASP A 455 9.49 -16.51 -5.15
C ASP A 455 8.80 -17.49 -4.17
N LYS A 456 8.20 -16.94 -3.10
CA LYS A 456 7.58 -17.71 -2.01
C LYS A 456 6.06 -17.63 -1.97
N LEU A 457 5.44 -16.77 -2.76
CA LEU A 457 3.98 -16.79 -2.92
C LEU A 457 3.53 -18.15 -3.47
N GLN A 458 2.39 -18.65 -2.98
CA GLN A 458 1.71 -19.84 -3.48
C GLN A 458 1.63 -19.87 -5.02
N PRO A 459 1.83 -21.04 -5.67
CA PRO A 459 1.70 -21.15 -7.12
C PRO A 459 0.35 -20.63 -7.59
N GLY A 460 0.38 -19.77 -8.62
CA GLY A 460 -0.83 -19.16 -9.18
C GLY A 460 -1.25 -17.84 -8.54
N THR A 461 -0.69 -17.44 -7.40
CA THR A 461 -0.93 -16.09 -6.86
C THR A 461 -0.41 -15.05 -7.84
N PHE A 462 -1.21 -14.04 -8.18
CA PHE A 462 -0.75 -12.92 -9.01
C PHE A 462 0.48 -12.23 -8.38
N LEU A 463 1.40 -11.71 -9.20
CA LEU A 463 2.56 -10.94 -8.71
C LEU A 463 2.31 -9.43 -8.75
N HIS A 464 1.25 -9.02 -9.44
CA HIS A 464 0.73 -7.66 -9.53
C HIS A 464 -0.72 -7.72 -9.99
N LEU A 465 -1.48 -6.66 -9.75
CA LEU A 465 -2.84 -6.52 -10.26
C LEU A 465 -2.79 -5.90 -11.68
N PRO A 466 -3.72 -6.27 -12.58
CA PRO A 466 -3.90 -5.55 -13.85
C PRO A 466 -4.47 -4.15 -13.59
N ILE A 467 -4.36 -3.24 -14.56
CA ILE A 467 -5.18 -2.02 -14.56
C ILE A 467 -6.65 -2.41 -14.34
N PRO A 468 -7.39 -1.76 -13.41
CA PRO A 468 -8.75 -2.16 -13.09
C PRO A 468 -9.64 -2.22 -14.33
N GLY A 469 -10.48 -3.26 -14.42
CA GLY A 469 -11.28 -3.51 -15.62
C GLY A 469 -12.16 -2.32 -16.04
N SER A 470 -12.68 -1.54 -15.08
CA SER A 470 -13.46 -0.33 -15.37
C SER A 470 -12.61 0.74 -16.04
N GLN A 471 -11.37 0.90 -15.59
CA GLN A 471 -10.40 1.79 -16.24
C GLN A 471 -10.04 1.28 -17.65
N LEU A 472 -9.88 -0.03 -17.86
CA LEU A 472 -9.67 -0.59 -19.20
C LEU A 472 -10.81 -0.25 -20.15
N GLN A 473 -12.06 -0.28 -19.68
CA GLN A 473 -13.23 0.12 -20.47
C GLN A 473 -13.19 1.60 -20.85
N VAL A 474 -12.82 2.48 -19.91
CA VAL A 474 -12.65 3.92 -20.17
C VAL A 474 -11.56 4.17 -21.21
N LEU A 475 -10.45 3.44 -21.15
CA LEU A 475 -9.32 3.56 -22.07
C LEU A 475 -9.56 2.88 -23.43
N GLY A 476 -10.62 2.09 -23.59
CA GLY A 476 -10.84 1.27 -24.78
C GLY A 476 -9.78 0.17 -24.96
N VAL A 477 -9.09 -0.22 -23.90
CA VAL A 477 -8.08 -1.28 -23.90
C VAL A 477 -8.76 -2.63 -23.69
N PRO A 478 -8.38 -3.70 -24.43
CA PRO A 478 -8.92 -5.03 -24.21
C PRO A 478 -8.74 -5.51 -22.77
N TYR A 479 -9.74 -6.22 -22.25
CA TYR A 479 -9.68 -6.86 -20.94
C TYR A 479 -8.47 -7.80 -20.81
N TYR A 480 -7.77 -7.73 -19.68
CA TYR A 480 -6.74 -8.69 -19.30
C TYR A 480 -6.69 -8.89 -17.77
N THR A 481 -6.00 -9.97 -17.36
CA THR A 481 -5.80 -10.35 -15.95
C THR A 481 -4.63 -11.33 -15.82
N PHE A 482 -4.33 -11.79 -14.60
CA PHE A 482 -3.23 -12.70 -14.28
C PHE A 482 -3.66 -13.87 -13.39
N GLY A 483 -2.94 -14.98 -13.50
CA GLY A 483 -3.09 -16.16 -12.65
C GLY A 483 -2.86 -17.45 -13.42
N PRO A 484 -3.23 -18.62 -12.87
CA PRO A 484 -2.95 -19.91 -13.50
C PRO A 484 -3.46 -19.98 -14.95
N GLY A 485 -2.53 -20.08 -15.90
CA GLY A 485 -2.84 -20.16 -17.34
C GLY A 485 -3.13 -18.83 -18.04
N VAL A 486 -3.02 -17.68 -17.35
CA VAL A 486 -3.19 -16.34 -17.94
C VAL A 486 -2.02 -15.44 -17.50
N GLY A 487 -1.22 -15.00 -18.47
CA GLY A 487 0.07 -14.35 -18.24
C GLY A 487 1.25 -15.33 -18.22
N THR A 488 2.40 -14.84 -17.80
CA THR A 488 3.68 -15.56 -17.78
C THR A 488 4.01 -16.06 -16.37
N SER A 489 4.18 -17.38 -16.23
CA SER A 489 4.58 -18.01 -14.97
C SER A 489 5.93 -17.49 -14.46
N GLY A 490 5.99 -17.09 -13.20
CA GLY A 490 7.17 -16.49 -12.56
C GLY A 490 7.40 -15.00 -12.88
N GLN A 491 6.53 -14.37 -13.68
CA GLN A 491 6.60 -12.93 -14.00
C GLN A 491 5.29 -12.21 -13.64
N ASP A 492 4.15 -12.79 -14.04
CA ASP A 492 2.82 -12.23 -13.82
C ASP A 492 2.06 -12.94 -12.70
N PHE A 493 2.34 -14.22 -12.49
CA PHE A 493 1.85 -15.02 -11.37
C PHE A 493 2.96 -15.94 -10.84
N SER A 494 2.88 -16.31 -9.56
CA SER A 494 3.89 -17.10 -8.89
C SER A 494 4.00 -18.50 -9.49
N ALA A 495 5.23 -18.91 -9.78
CA ALA A 495 5.62 -20.30 -10.04
C ALA A 495 6.22 -20.98 -8.80
N GLY A 496 6.45 -20.21 -7.74
CA GLY A 496 7.13 -20.63 -6.53
C GLY A 496 6.16 -21.15 -5.48
N GLY A 497 6.60 -21.11 -4.24
CA GLY A 497 5.85 -21.62 -3.10
C GLY A 497 6.75 -21.70 -1.88
N TRP A 498 6.16 -21.58 -0.70
CA TRP A 498 6.90 -21.68 0.56
C TRP A 498 6.87 -23.09 1.17
N TYR A 499 6.03 -23.98 0.64
CA TYR A 499 5.93 -25.39 1.03
C TYR A 499 6.90 -26.31 0.29
#